data_AF-A0A947DVK2-F1
#
_entry.id   AF-A0A947DVK2-F1
#
_cell.length_a   1.000
_cell.length_b   1.000
_cell.length_c   1.000
_cell.angle_alpha   90.00
_cell.angle_beta   90.00
_cell.angle_gamma   90.00
#
_symmetry.space_group_name_H-M   'P 1'
#
loop_
_entity.id
_entity.type
_entity.pdbx_description
1 polymer ?
#
loop_
_entity_poly.entity_id
_entity_poly.type
_entity_poly.pdbx_seq_one_letter_code
_entity_poly.pdbx_strand_id
1 'polypeptide(L)'
;MRKPRGCCVRCWKSKRKVKADVRRAGPPQASTAPSGGSALHEVKSVGALYLELIRWNRPAGWLLLLWPTLSALWVAAHGFPGWHLVAVFTLGTFLMRSAGCCVNDVADREFDRHVKRTAGRPVTTGAVSVKEALGLGALLALLAFGLVLTTNTVTIALSFAALAVTLIYPYAKRYVSMPQAVLGVAFSFGIPMAFAAVQSRVPLLAWVLLLGNLFWVIAYDTEYAMVDRDDDLKIGMKTSAITLGRFDVAGVMLSYLIFISIWAVALMNIAQSAIYFIAIGVAVLQALWHGWLIRKRQRDDCFRAFRLNHWLGFTVFAGIALSYAVR
;
A
#
# COMPACT_ATOMS: atom_id res chain seq x y z
N MET A 1 47.93 -27.06 5.14
CA MET A 1 47.68 -25.84 4.32
C MET A 1 47.59 -26.22 2.84
N ARG A 2 46.38 -26.29 2.26
CA ARG A 2 46.16 -26.55 0.82
C ARG A 2 45.19 -25.49 0.26
N LYS A 3 45.69 -24.62 -0.62
CA LYS A 3 44.88 -23.70 -1.43
C LYS A 3 44.23 -24.46 -2.59
N PRO A 4 42.94 -24.25 -2.90
CA PRO A 4 42.40 -24.59 -4.21
C PRO A 4 42.42 -23.37 -5.14
N ARG A 5 43.02 -23.56 -6.32
CA ARG A 5 42.91 -22.68 -7.49
C ARG A 5 41.67 -23.09 -8.29
N GLY A 6 41.04 -22.12 -8.95
CA GLY A 6 40.39 -22.37 -10.25
C GLY A 6 38.87 -22.29 -10.28
N CYS A 7 38.31 -21.08 -10.29
CA CYS A 7 36.96 -20.86 -10.82
C CYS A 7 36.84 -19.65 -11.77
N CYS A 8 37.91 -18.88 -11.97
CA CYS A 8 37.84 -17.58 -12.65
C CYS A 8 38.04 -17.63 -14.18
N VAL A 9 38.46 -18.76 -14.77
CA VAL A 9 38.81 -18.80 -16.21
C VAL A 9 37.66 -19.29 -17.12
N ARG A 10 36.66 -20.00 -16.57
CA ARG A 10 35.53 -20.53 -17.37
C ARG A 10 34.47 -19.48 -17.71
N CYS A 11 34.30 -18.47 -16.86
CA CYS A 11 33.30 -17.41 -17.06
C CYS A 11 33.71 -16.39 -18.15
N TRP A 12 35.02 -16.25 -18.40
CA TRP A 12 35.53 -15.29 -19.39
C TRP A 12 35.50 -15.80 -20.84
N LYS A 13 35.63 -17.13 -21.05
CA LYS A 13 35.53 -17.73 -22.39
C LYS A 13 34.10 -17.74 -22.96
N SER A 14 33.08 -17.70 -22.11
CA SER A 14 31.66 -17.60 -22.51
C SER A 14 31.32 -16.23 -23.15
N LYS A 15 31.84 -15.13 -22.58
CA LYS A 15 31.59 -13.77 -23.11
C LYS A 15 32.24 -13.47 -24.46
N ARG A 16 33.30 -14.20 -24.85
CA ARG A 16 33.92 -14.04 -26.18
C ARG A 16 33.18 -14.78 -27.29
N LYS A 17 32.48 -15.88 -26.97
CA LYS A 17 31.69 -16.63 -27.96
C LYS A 17 30.43 -15.85 -28.38
N VAL A 18 29.75 -15.22 -27.43
CA VAL A 18 28.58 -14.36 -27.72
C VAL A 18 28.94 -13.10 -28.53
N LYS A 19 30.14 -12.53 -28.33
CA LYS A 19 30.63 -11.39 -29.14
C LYS A 19 31.05 -11.77 -30.57
N ALA A 20 31.32 -13.05 -30.84
CA ALA A 20 31.69 -13.53 -32.16
C ALA A 20 30.45 -13.84 -33.03
N ASP A 21 29.37 -14.37 -32.43
CA ASP A 21 28.14 -14.68 -33.16
C ASP A 21 27.33 -13.43 -33.56
N VAL A 22 27.46 -12.32 -32.82
CA VAL A 22 26.83 -11.04 -33.19
C VAL A 22 27.51 -10.36 -34.39
N ARG A 23 28.75 -10.74 -34.74
CA ARG A 23 29.48 -10.18 -35.89
C ARG A 23 29.20 -10.89 -37.22
N ARG A 24 28.41 -11.96 -37.23
CA ARG A 24 28.02 -12.72 -38.44
C ARG A 24 26.60 -12.45 -38.92
N ALA A 25 25.82 -11.67 -38.19
CA ALA A 25 24.52 -11.19 -38.65
C ALA A 25 24.74 -9.93 -39.51
N GLY A 26 24.58 -10.05 -40.82
CA GLY A 26 24.55 -8.91 -41.73
C GLY A 26 23.43 -7.92 -41.35
N PRO A 27 23.50 -6.66 -41.83
CA PRO A 27 22.50 -5.66 -41.51
C PRO A 27 21.10 -6.15 -41.95
N PRO A 28 20.06 -6.00 -41.10
CA PRO A 28 18.71 -6.33 -41.52
C PRO A 28 18.31 -5.45 -42.70
N GLN A 29 17.81 -6.08 -43.75
CA GLN A 29 17.25 -5.41 -44.92
C GLN A 29 16.12 -4.47 -44.47
N ALA A 30 16.17 -3.22 -44.93
CA ALA A 30 15.18 -2.21 -44.65
C ALA A 30 13.81 -2.65 -45.21
N SER A 31 12.91 -3.08 -44.32
CA SER A 31 11.50 -3.21 -44.65
C SER A 31 10.91 -1.80 -44.75
N THR A 32 10.37 -1.48 -45.91
CA THR A 32 9.63 -0.25 -46.21
C THR A 32 8.60 0.06 -45.12
N ALA A 33 8.75 1.23 -44.51
CA ALA A 33 7.82 1.78 -43.54
C ALA A 33 6.45 2.06 -44.19
N PRO A 34 5.32 1.78 -43.52
CA PRO A 34 4.08 2.46 -43.82
C PRO A 34 4.17 3.89 -43.26
N SER A 35 4.04 4.85 -44.16
CA SER A 35 3.80 6.26 -43.89
C SER A 35 2.52 6.49 -43.08
N GLY A 36 2.57 7.41 -42.12
CA GLY A 36 1.39 8.14 -41.66
C GLY A 36 0.90 7.78 -40.27
N GLY A 37 1.32 8.56 -39.28
CA GLY A 37 0.80 8.54 -37.92
C GLY A 37 1.78 9.22 -36.98
N SER A 38 1.78 10.55 -36.93
CA SER A 38 2.48 11.28 -35.89
C SER A 38 1.90 10.86 -34.55
N ALA A 39 2.60 9.98 -33.83
CA ALA A 39 2.44 9.82 -32.40
C ALA A 39 2.87 11.16 -31.78
N LEU A 40 1.95 12.11 -31.74
CA LEU A 40 2.07 13.27 -30.87
C LEU A 40 2.28 12.68 -29.47
N HIS A 41 3.48 12.85 -28.94
CA HIS A 41 3.70 12.66 -27.51
C HIS A 41 2.70 13.56 -26.82
N GLU A 42 1.61 12.98 -26.32
CA GLU A 42 0.57 13.70 -25.61
C GLU A 42 1.22 14.25 -24.34
N VAL A 43 1.65 15.52 -24.40
CA VAL A 43 2.28 16.20 -23.28
C VAL A 43 1.20 16.38 -22.23
N LYS A 44 1.22 15.54 -21.19
CA LYS A 44 0.31 15.68 -20.05
C LYS A 44 0.45 17.07 -19.46
N SER A 45 -0.68 17.70 -19.15
CA SER A 45 -0.69 18.98 -18.44
C SER A 45 -0.05 18.83 -17.05
N VAL A 46 0.52 19.92 -16.52
CA VAL A 46 1.11 19.95 -15.18
C VAL A 46 0.11 19.48 -14.12
N GLY A 47 -1.16 19.92 -14.23
CA GLY A 47 -2.23 19.46 -13.35
C GLY A 47 -2.47 17.96 -13.43
N ALA A 48 -2.46 17.36 -14.62
CA ALA A 48 -2.62 15.91 -14.79
C ALA A 48 -1.47 15.12 -14.14
N LEU A 49 -0.24 15.64 -14.23
CA LEU A 49 0.93 15.04 -13.57
C LEU A 49 0.82 15.08 -12.05
N TYR A 50 0.31 16.17 -11.47
CA TYR A 50 0.06 16.27 -10.03
C TYR A 50 -1.06 15.34 -9.58
N LEU A 51 -2.16 15.24 -10.32
CA LEU A 51 -3.23 14.28 -10.04
C LEU A 51 -2.74 12.82 -10.08
N GLU A 52 -1.84 12.51 -11.01
CA GLU A 52 -1.20 11.20 -11.07
C GLU A 52 -0.25 10.95 -9.88
N LEU A 53 0.52 11.97 -9.49
CA LEU A 53 1.44 11.91 -8.35
C LEU A 53 0.70 11.64 -7.03
N ILE A 54 -0.40 12.34 -6.77
CA ILE A 54 -1.23 12.15 -5.57
C ILE A 54 -2.15 10.92 -5.63
N ARG A 55 -2.12 10.16 -6.73
CA ARG A 55 -2.95 8.96 -6.95
C ARG A 55 -4.45 9.25 -6.97
N TRP A 56 -4.86 10.41 -7.47
CA TRP A 56 -6.28 10.76 -7.65
C TRP A 56 -7.05 9.65 -8.39
N ASN A 57 -6.48 9.16 -9.49
CA ASN A 57 -7.09 8.14 -10.34
C ASN A 57 -7.06 6.70 -9.75
N ARG A 58 -6.50 6.49 -8.55
CA ARG A 58 -6.30 5.16 -7.93
C ARG A 58 -6.77 5.16 -6.47
N PRO A 59 -8.09 5.25 -6.22
CA PRO A 59 -8.62 5.52 -4.89
C PRO A 59 -8.46 4.38 -3.88
N ALA A 60 -8.27 3.14 -4.36
CA ALA A 60 -8.08 1.96 -3.51
C ALA A 60 -7.03 2.21 -2.41
N GLY A 61 -5.95 2.93 -2.74
CA GLY A 61 -4.89 3.24 -1.80
C GLY A 61 -5.35 4.00 -0.56
N TRP A 62 -6.15 5.07 -0.70
CA TRP A 62 -6.63 5.83 0.47
C TRP A 62 -7.88 5.21 1.10
N LEU A 63 -8.70 4.49 0.33
CA LEU A 63 -9.84 3.73 0.86
C LEU A 63 -9.40 2.64 1.86
N LEU A 64 -8.29 1.95 1.59
CA LEU A 64 -7.74 0.94 2.49
C LEU A 64 -7.32 1.50 3.86
N LEU A 65 -6.88 2.76 3.93
CA LEU A 65 -6.61 3.44 5.21
C LEU A 65 -7.90 3.98 5.85
N LEU A 66 -8.86 4.39 5.02
CA LEU A 66 -10.07 5.06 5.48
C LEU A 66 -10.97 4.13 6.29
N TRP A 67 -11.29 2.94 5.77
CA TRP A 67 -12.24 2.04 6.42
C TRP A 67 -11.88 1.63 7.86
N PRO A 68 -10.64 1.23 8.17
CA PRO A 68 -10.28 0.90 9.55
C PRO A 68 -10.24 2.13 10.46
N THR A 69 -9.89 3.29 9.91
CA THR A 69 -9.92 4.58 10.63
C THR A 69 -11.34 4.98 11.01
N LEU A 70 -12.29 4.90 10.07
CA LEU A 70 -13.70 5.16 10.34
C LEU A 70 -14.31 4.12 11.28
N SER A 71 -13.94 2.84 11.13
CA SER A 71 -14.35 1.78 12.06
C SER A 71 -13.94 2.10 13.48
N ALA A 72 -12.69 2.53 13.68
CA ALA A 72 -12.18 2.94 14.99
C ALA A 72 -12.90 4.18 15.53
N LEU A 73 -13.24 5.17 14.70
CA LEU A 73 -14.04 6.32 15.12
C LEU A 73 -15.42 5.91 15.63
N TRP A 74 -16.12 5.03 14.91
CA TRP A 74 -17.43 4.54 15.33
C TRP A 74 -17.35 3.76 16.64
N VAL A 75 -16.37 2.88 16.77
CA VAL A 75 -16.15 2.12 17.99
C VAL A 75 -15.82 3.05 19.16
N ALA A 76 -14.94 4.03 18.95
CA ALA A 76 -14.52 4.97 19.98
C ALA A 76 -15.65 5.89 20.46
N ALA A 77 -16.54 6.30 19.55
CA ALA A 77 -17.69 7.17 19.82
C ALA A 77 -18.95 6.40 20.25
N HIS A 78 -18.90 5.07 20.30
CA HIS A 78 -20.07 4.22 20.54
C HIS A 78 -21.22 4.50 19.55
N GLY A 79 -20.90 4.84 18.30
CA GLY A 79 -21.87 5.23 17.28
C GLY A 79 -21.34 6.31 16.35
N PHE A 80 -22.23 7.19 15.86
CA PHE A 80 -21.85 8.25 14.94
C PHE A 80 -20.96 9.30 15.64
N PRO A 81 -19.72 9.55 15.18
CA PRO A 81 -18.75 10.41 15.85
C PRO A 81 -18.95 11.91 15.59
N GLY A 82 -19.95 12.30 14.79
CA GLY A 82 -20.17 13.69 14.36
C GLY A 82 -19.47 14.04 13.05
N TRP A 83 -20.06 14.96 12.28
CA TRP A 83 -19.57 15.35 10.95
C TRP A 83 -18.17 15.96 10.96
N HIS A 84 -17.81 16.67 12.03
CA HIS A 84 -16.48 17.25 12.17
C HIS A 84 -15.38 16.17 12.15
N LEU A 85 -15.49 15.13 12.99
CA LEU A 85 -14.50 14.04 13.01
C LEU A 85 -14.52 13.21 11.73
N VAL A 86 -15.70 12.95 11.15
CA VAL A 86 -15.79 12.28 9.85
C VAL A 86 -15.03 13.06 8.77
N ALA A 87 -15.21 14.38 8.70
CA ALA A 87 -14.52 15.22 7.73
C ALA A 87 -13.00 15.25 7.98
N VAL A 88 -12.58 15.48 9.24
CA VAL A 88 -11.16 15.52 9.62
C VAL A 88 -10.44 14.23 9.24
N PHE A 89 -10.97 13.06 9.60
CA PHE A 89 -10.30 11.79 9.34
C PHE A 89 -10.42 11.34 7.89
N THR A 90 -11.52 11.65 7.19
CA THR A 90 -11.67 11.30 5.77
C THR A 90 -10.73 12.13 4.90
N LEU A 91 -10.77 13.47 5.04
CA LEU A 91 -9.90 14.37 4.29
C LEU A 91 -8.44 14.18 4.71
N GLY A 92 -8.18 14.05 6.02
CA GLY A 92 -6.84 13.79 6.55
C GLY A 92 -6.23 12.51 5.98
N THR A 93 -7.00 11.42 5.90
CA THR A 93 -6.54 10.15 5.29
C THR A 93 -6.19 10.31 3.82
N PHE A 94 -7.06 10.98 3.05
CA PHE A 94 -6.81 11.27 1.63
C PHE A 94 -5.53 12.11 1.44
N LEU A 95 -5.41 13.21 2.19
CA LEU A 95 -4.27 14.13 2.13
C LEU A 95 -2.96 13.43 2.53
N MET A 96 -2.95 12.71 3.65
CA MET A 96 -1.75 12.02 4.13
C MET A 96 -1.34 10.85 3.25
N ARG A 97 -2.30 10.11 2.67
CA ARG A 97 -1.96 9.08 1.68
C ARG A 97 -1.32 9.68 0.44
N SER A 98 -1.83 10.82 -0.01
CA SER A 98 -1.32 11.59 -1.15
C SER A 98 0.08 12.15 -0.87
N ALA A 99 0.28 12.76 0.30
CA ALA A 99 1.59 13.23 0.75
C ALA A 99 2.62 12.09 0.82
N GLY A 100 2.22 10.94 1.38
CA GLY A 100 3.04 9.74 1.42
C GLY A 100 3.40 9.22 0.02
N CYS A 101 2.52 9.35 -0.98
CA CYS A 101 2.86 9.02 -2.38
C CYS A 101 3.97 9.92 -2.92
N CYS A 102 3.91 11.22 -2.65
CA CYS A 102 4.93 12.16 -3.10
C CYS A 102 6.32 11.81 -2.54
N VAL A 103 6.41 11.56 -1.23
CA VAL A 103 7.67 11.17 -0.58
C VAL A 103 8.14 9.79 -1.06
N ASN A 104 7.21 8.84 -1.19
CA ASN A 104 7.54 7.48 -1.65
C ASN A 104 8.08 7.48 -3.09
N ASP A 105 7.46 8.20 -4.03
CA ASP A 105 7.91 8.26 -5.43
C ASP A 105 9.29 8.94 -5.55
N VAL A 106 9.62 9.87 -4.66
CA VAL A 106 10.97 10.46 -4.56
C VAL A 106 11.98 9.45 -4.01
N ALA A 107 11.65 8.77 -2.91
CA ALA A 107 12.53 7.81 -2.25
C ALA A 107 12.80 6.55 -3.10
N ASP A 108 11.81 6.12 -3.88
CA ASP A 108 11.86 4.93 -4.72
C ASP A 108 12.28 5.22 -6.17
N ARG A 109 12.54 6.49 -6.54
CA ARG A 109 12.74 6.94 -7.93
C ARG A 109 13.69 6.06 -8.76
N GLU A 110 14.81 5.62 -8.17
CA GLU A 110 15.81 4.79 -8.85
C GLU A 110 15.36 3.35 -9.03
N PHE A 111 14.67 2.78 -8.04
CA PHE A 111 14.10 1.44 -8.10
C PHE A 111 12.93 1.39 -9.09
N ASP A 112 12.06 2.40 -9.03
CA ASP A 112 10.84 2.49 -9.82
C ASP A 112 11.10 2.46 -11.33
N ARG A 113 12.27 2.92 -11.80
CA ARG A 113 12.69 2.86 -13.22
C ARG A 113 12.79 1.44 -13.75
N HIS A 114 13.01 0.47 -12.88
CA HIS A 114 13.28 -0.92 -13.24
C HIS A 114 12.04 -1.82 -13.10
N VAL A 115 10.92 -1.29 -12.60
CA VAL A 115 9.67 -2.03 -12.37
C VAL A 115 8.62 -1.58 -13.38
N LYS A 116 8.06 -2.52 -14.16
CA LYS A 116 7.16 -2.24 -15.30
C LYS A 116 6.00 -1.29 -14.94
N ARG A 117 5.42 -1.47 -13.75
CA ARG A 117 4.25 -0.72 -13.28
C ARG A 117 4.58 0.72 -12.85
N THR A 118 5.81 0.99 -12.42
CA THR A 118 6.22 2.26 -11.80
C THR A 118 7.19 3.07 -12.66
N ALA A 119 7.73 2.47 -13.73
CA ALA A 119 8.65 3.14 -14.65
C ALA A 119 8.06 4.42 -15.27
N GLY A 120 6.74 4.46 -15.45
CA GLY A 120 6.01 5.62 -15.98
C GLY A 120 5.60 6.68 -14.95
N ARG A 121 5.98 6.57 -13.67
CA ARG A 121 5.59 7.56 -12.64
C ARG A 121 6.17 8.95 -12.96
N PRO A 122 5.45 10.06 -12.66
CA PRO A 122 5.89 11.42 -13.00
C PRO A 122 7.28 11.79 -12.46
N VAL A 123 7.61 11.39 -11.22
CA VAL A 123 8.92 11.66 -10.61
C VAL A 123 10.02 10.79 -11.23
N THR A 124 9.67 9.53 -11.56
CA THR A 124 10.57 8.53 -12.14
C THR A 124 11.02 8.91 -13.55
N THR A 125 10.09 9.39 -14.37
CA THR A 125 10.33 9.89 -15.74
C THR A 125 10.97 11.27 -15.76
N GLY A 126 10.93 12.01 -14.65
CA GLY A 126 11.41 13.39 -14.56
C GLY A 126 10.41 14.43 -15.05
N ALA A 127 9.15 14.04 -15.34
CA ALA A 127 8.07 14.95 -15.68
C ALA A 127 7.65 15.86 -14.50
N VAL A 128 7.91 15.43 -13.27
CA VAL A 128 7.81 16.25 -12.05
C VAL A 128 9.15 16.21 -11.33
N SER A 129 9.69 17.37 -10.96
CA SER A 129 10.96 17.44 -10.24
C SER A 129 10.83 16.95 -8.80
N VAL A 130 11.96 16.55 -8.20
CA VAL A 130 12.00 16.13 -6.80
C VAL A 130 11.54 17.25 -5.86
N LYS A 131 11.90 18.51 -6.16
CA LYS A 131 11.51 19.67 -5.35
C LYS A 131 10.00 19.91 -5.40
N GLU A 132 9.39 19.81 -6.59
CA GLU A 132 7.93 19.95 -6.74
C GLU A 132 7.19 18.82 -6.04
N ALA A 133 7.65 17.58 -6.18
CA ALA A 133 7.03 16.44 -5.51
C ALA A 133 7.07 16.57 -3.98
N LEU A 134 8.24 16.91 -3.42
CA LEU A 134 8.37 17.13 -1.96
C LEU A 134 7.59 18.37 -1.50
N GLY A 135 7.57 19.45 -2.28
CA GLY A 135 6.78 20.65 -1.98
C GLY A 135 5.28 20.37 -1.95
N LEU A 136 4.76 19.61 -2.92
CA LEU A 136 3.37 19.15 -2.92
C LEU A 136 3.07 18.23 -1.72
N GLY A 137 3.98 17.30 -1.43
CA GLY A 137 3.85 16.43 -0.26
C GLY A 137 3.79 17.20 1.06
N ALA A 138 4.65 18.22 1.22
CA ALA A 138 4.67 19.09 2.39
C ALA A 138 3.39 19.92 2.50
N LEU A 139 2.90 20.50 1.40
CA LEU A 139 1.63 21.24 1.38
C LEU A 139 0.45 20.35 1.82
N LEU A 140 0.34 19.14 1.26
CA LEU A 140 -0.72 18.19 1.63
C LEU A 140 -0.63 17.76 3.10
N ALA A 141 0.58 17.55 3.62
CA ALA A 141 0.79 17.24 5.03
C ALA A 141 0.42 18.41 5.96
N LEU A 142 0.72 19.66 5.57
CA LEU A 142 0.33 20.85 6.32
C LEU A 142 -1.19 21.06 6.33
N LEU A 143 -1.87 20.80 5.20
CA LEU A 143 -3.33 20.83 5.15
C LEU A 143 -3.95 19.76 6.06
N ALA A 144 -3.40 18.54 6.05
CA ALA A 144 -3.83 17.48 6.96
C ALA A 144 -3.58 17.84 8.43
N PHE A 145 -2.45 18.48 8.73
CA PHE A 145 -2.13 18.97 10.06
C PHE A 145 -3.12 20.07 10.51
N GLY A 146 -3.49 20.99 9.62
CA GLY A 146 -4.53 21.99 9.87
C GLY A 146 -5.87 21.38 10.30
N LEU A 147 -6.26 20.24 9.71
CA LEU A 147 -7.44 19.49 10.14
C LEU A 147 -7.25 18.92 11.56
N VAL A 148 -6.09 18.30 11.84
CA VAL A 148 -5.80 17.70 13.15
C VAL A 148 -5.75 18.75 14.26
N LEU A 149 -5.31 19.99 13.99
CA LEU A 149 -5.33 21.09 14.96
C LEU A 149 -6.73 21.41 15.50
N THR A 150 -7.79 21.03 14.79
CA THR A 150 -9.18 21.20 15.24
C THR A 150 -9.67 20.11 16.20
N THR A 151 -8.80 19.18 16.61
CA THR A 151 -9.14 18.06 17.51
C THR A 151 -8.67 18.31 18.95
N ASN A 152 -7.79 17.47 19.50
CA ASN A 152 -7.25 17.59 20.85
C ASN A 152 -5.73 17.32 20.88
N THR A 153 -5.09 17.70 21.98
CA THR A 153 -3.64 17.63 22.15
C THR A 153 -3.06 16.21 21.97
N VAL A 154 -3.79 15.17 22.39
CA VAL A 154 -3.33 13.78 22.25
C VAL A 154 -3.31 13.36 20.78
N THR A 155 -4.33 13.74 20.02
CA THR A 155 -4.43 13.47 18.58
C THR A 155 -3.37 14.26 17.81
N ILE A 156 -3.14 15.53 18.19
CA ILE A 156 -2.07 16.36 17.63
C ILE A 156 -0.70 15.71 17.88
N ALA A 157 -0.41 15.27 19.11
CA ALA A 157 0.85 14.59 19.43
C ALA A 157 1.03 13.29 18.60
N LEU A 158 -0.03 12.49 18.46
CA LEU A 158 0.01 11.28 17.64
C LEU A 158 0.22 11.56 16.15
N SER A 159 -0.21 12.72 15.63
CA SER A 159 0.01 13.06 14.23
C SER A 159 1.49 13.20 13.87
N PHE A 160 2.32 13.67 14.80
CA PHE A 160 3.77 13.70 14.64
C PHE A 160 4.37 12.29 14.59
N ALA A 161 3.88 11.37 15.43
CA ALA A 161 4.28 9.97 15.38
C ALA A 161 3.85 9.31 14.06
N ALA A 162 2.62 9.56 13.60
CA ALA A 162 2.11 9.07 12.32
C ALA A 162 2.96 9.57 11.14
N LEU A 163 3.31 10.85 11.15
CA LEU A 163 4.19 11.45 10.14
C LEU A 163 5.57 10.82 10.17
N ALA A 164 6.17 10.63 11.36
CA ALA A 164 7.47 9.99 11.50
C ALA A 164 7.48 8.57 10.90
N VAL A 165 6.48 7.74 11.23
CA VAL A 165 6.35 6.39 10.65
C VAL A 165 6.19 6.46 9.12
N THR A 166 5.39 7.41 8.63
CA THR A 166 5.18 7.63 7.19
C THR A 166 6.48 7.99 6.46
N LEU A 167 7.34 8.81 7.07
CA LEU A 167 8.64 9.20 6.50
C LEU A 167 9.68 8.08 6.59
N ILE A 168 9.61 7.20 7.60
CA ILE A 168 10.53 6.07 7.77
C ILE A 168 10.22 4.93 6.79
N TYR A 169 8.94 4.65 6.53
CA TYR A 169 8.49 3.51 5.73
C TYR A 169 9.21 3.34 4.38
N PRO A 170 9.40 4.37 3.52
CA PRO A 170 10.01 4.19 2.20
C PRO A 170 11.44 3.63 2.29
N TYR A 171 12.15 3.95 3.38
CA TYR A 171 13.50 3.46 3.63
C TYR A 171 13.53 2.05 4.23
N ALA A 172 12.42 1.58 4.82
CA ALA A 172 12.33 0.28 5.45
C ALA A 172 12.64 -0.87 4.47
N LYS A 173 12.30 -0.70 3.18
CA LYS A 173 12.60 -1.66 2.11
C LYS A 173 14.08 -2.03 2.01
N ARG A 174 14.99 -1.17 2.48
CA ARG A 174 16.44 -1.38 2.48
C ARG A 174 16.94 -2.21 3.65
N TYR A 175 16.16 -2.29 4.74
CA TYR A 175 16.61 -2.83 6.02
C TYR A 175 15.81 -4.05 6.48
N VAL A 176 14.53 -4.16 6.12
CA VAL A 176 13.66 -5.27 6.56
C VAL A 176 13.27 -6.19 5.40
N SER A 177 13.08 -7.48 5.69
CA SER A 177 12.61 -8.48 4.73
C SER A 177 11.11 -8.37 4.41
N MET A 178 10.38 -7.64 5.23
CA MET A 178 8.92 -7.49 5.20
C MET A 178 8.54 -6.02 5.42
N PRO A 179 8.87 -5.11 4.48
CA PRO A 179 8.49 -3.69 4.59
C PRO A 179 6.99 -3.48 4.76
N GLN A 180 6.17 -4.45 4.31
CA GLN A 180 4.73 -4.57 4.54
C GLN A 180 4.34 -4.40 6.02
N ALA A 181 5.15 -4.90 6.95
CA ALA A 181 4.84 -4.78 8.38
C ALA A 181 4.99 -3.33 8.87
N VAL A 182 6.01 -2.60 8.38
CA VAL A 182 6.20 -1.18 8.68
C VAL A 182 5.10 -0.34 8.02
N LEU A 183 4.76 -0.67 6.77
CA LEU A 183 3.61 -0.08 6.07
C LEU A 183 2.30 -0.35 6.82
N GLY A 184 2.14 -1.54 7.38
CA GLY A 184 0.99 -1.93 8.20
C GLY A 184 0.79 -1.03 9.40
N VAL A 185 1.87 -0.67 10.11
CA VAL A 185 1.79 0.33 11.19
C VAL A 185 1.37 1.69 10.65
N ALA A 186 1.98 2.16 9.56
CA ALA A 186 1.66 3.46 8.95
C ALA A 186 0.19 3.55 8.52
N PHE A 187 -0.32 2.52 7.84
CA PHE A 187 -1.69 2.48 7.30
C PHE A 187 -2.74 2.21 8.39
N SER A 188 -2.34 1.66 9.53
CA SER A 188 -3.23 1.41 10.67
C SER A 188 -3.24 2.54 11.70
N PHE A 189 -2.36 3.54 11.57
CA PHE A 189 -2.17 4.59 12.58
C PHE A 189 -3.39 5.52 12.77
N GLY A 190 -4.30 5.55 11.80
CA GLY A 190 -5.59 6.23 11.95
C GLY A 190 -6.45 5.65 13.07
N ILE A 191 -6.28 4.37 13.43
CA ILE A 191 -7.02 3.71 14.52
C ILE A 191 -6.73 4.36 15.89
N PRO A 192 -5.48 4.39 16.40
CA PRO A 192 -5.20 5.04 17.68
C PRO A 192 -5.50 6.54 17.65
N MET A 193 -5.31 7.22 16.51
CA MET A 193 -5.70 8.62 16.37
C MET A 193 -7.21 8.82 16.49
N ALA A 194 -8.03 7.94 15.93
CA ALA A 194 -9.49 7.98 16.06
C ALA A 194 -9.94 7.85 17.51
N PHE A 195 -9.37 6.90 18.26
CA PHE A 195 -9.65 6.77 19.70
C PHE A 195 -9.18 7.99 20.48
N ALA A 196 -7.99 8.51 20.19
CA ALA A 196 -7.48 9.74 20.83
C ALA A 196 -8.39 10.93 20.55
N ALA A 197 -8.91 11.09 19.33
CA ALA A 197 -9.77 12.21 18.95
C ALA A 197 -11.08 12.23 19.73
N VAL A 198 -11.65 11.05 19.98
CA VAL A 198 -12.94 10.91 20.68
C VAL A 198 -12.77 10.88 22.20
N GLN A 199 -11.76 10.16 22.71
CA GLN A 199 -11.64 9.83 24.14
C GLN A 199 -10.51 10.58 24.86
N SER A 200 -9.72 11.38 24.15
CA SER A 200 -8.51 12.06 24.67
C SER A 200 -7.50 11.10 25.30
N ARG A 201 -7.52 9.82 24.90
CA ARG A 201 -6.58 8.77 25.30
C ARG A 201 -6.60 7.62 24.29
N VAL A 202 -5.58 6.77 24.32
CA VAL A 202 -5.52 5.57 23.47
C VAL A 202 -5.67 4.32 24.33
N PRO A 203 -6.87 3.71 24.43
CA PRO A 203 -7.06 2.49 25.20
C PRO A 203 -6.39 1.29 24.54
N LEU A 204 -6.19 0.19 25.29
CA LEU A 204 -5.62 -1.05 24.78
C LEU A 204 -6.34 -1.58 23.53
N LEU A 205 -7.67 -1.42 23.49
CA LEU A 205 -8.49 -1.82 22.35
C LEU A 205 -8.00 -1.21 21.02
N ALA A 206 -7.58 0.06 21.03
CA ALA A 206 -7.07 0.71 19.82
C ALA A 206 -5.81 0.03 19.27
N TRP A 207 -4.92 -0.40 20.16
CA TRP A 207 -3.70 -1.12 19.80
C TRP A 207 -3.99 -2.54 19.32
N VAL A 208 -4.98 -3.22 19.91
CA VAL A 208 -5.45 -4.55 19.46
C VAL A 208 -6.04 -4.45 18.06
N LEU A 209 -6.90 -3.46 17.80
CA LEU A 209 -7.46 -3.23 16.47
C LEU A 209 -6.39 -2.85 15.45
N LEU A 210 -5.41 -2.03 15.83
CA LEU A 210 -4.23 -1.72 15.01
C LEU A 210 -3.45 -2.99 14.66
N LEU A 211 -3.20 -3.87 15.64
CA LEU A 211 -2.50 -5.14 15.41
C LEU A 211 -3.27 -6.01 14.42
N GLY A 212 -4.59 -6.15 14.60
CA GLY A 212 -5.43 -6.86 13.63
C GLY A 212 -5.34 -6.24 12.23
N ASN A 213 -5.48 -4.92 12.14
CA ASN A 213 -5.45 -4.19 10.87
C ASN A 213 -4.09 -4.31 10.16
N LEU A 214 -2.99 -4.35 10.92
CA LEU A 214 -1.65 -4.60 10.41
C LEU A 214 -1.60 -5.92 9.63
N PHE A 215 -2.22 -7.00 10.13
CA PHE A 215 -2.31 -8.25 9.38
C PHE A 215 -3.16 -8.11 8.12
N TRP A 216 -4.23 -7.33 8.13
CA TRP A 216 -4.96 -7.04 6.89
C TRP A 216 -4.07 -6.29 5.89
N VAL A 217 -3.26 -5.35 6.34
CA VAL A 217 -2.26 -4.67 5.49
C VAL A 217 -1.24 -5.64 4.92
N ILE A 218 -0.71 -6.56 5.75
CA ILE A 218 0.19 -7.61 5.27
C ILE A 218 -0.51 -8.45 4.19
N ALA A 219 -1.79 -8.79 4.35
CA ALA A 219 -2.53 -9.59 3.39
C ALA A 219 -2.59 -8.89 2.02
N TYR A 220 -3.23 -7.72 1.94
CA TYR A 220 -3.44 -7.06 0.65
C TYR A 220 -2.14 -6.51 0.05
N ASP A 221 -1.18 -6.06 0.87
CA ASP A 221 0.08 -5.53 0.34
C ASP A 221 1.02 -6.67 -0.10
N THR A 222 0.81 -7.89 0.39
CA THR A 222 1.44 -9.08 -0.19
C THR A 222 0.81 -9.45 -1.52
N GLU A 223 -0.51 -9.38 -1.67
CA GLU A 223 -1.15 -9.52 -2.99
C GLU A 223 -0.61 -8.49 -3.98
N TYR A 224 -0.41 -7.25 -3.54
CA TYR A 224 0.23 -6.21 -4.33
C TYR A 224 1.68 -6.53 -4.69
N ALA A 225 2.48 -6.99 -3.73
CA ALA A 225 3.88 -7.38 -3.97
C ALA A 225 4.00 -8.61 -4.89
N MET A 226 3.01 -9.51 -4.91
CA MET A 226 2.96 -10.63 -5.85
C MET A 226 2.84 -10.16 -7.31
N VAL A 227 2.28 -8.96 -7.56
CA VAL A 227 2.23 -8.37 -8.90
C VAL A 227 3.64 -8.06 -9.39
N ASP A 228 4.51 -7.53 -8.54
CA ASP A 228 5.83 -7.02 -8.96
C ASP A 228 7.00 -7.99 -8.68
N ARG A 229 6.71 -9.20 -8.17
CA ARG A 229 7.70 -10.23 -7.80
C ARG A 229 8.81 -10.42 -8.83
N ASP A 230 8.48 -10.61 -10.11
CA ASP A 230 9.48 -10.89 -11.15
C ASP A 230 10.43 -9.72 -11.39
N ASP A 231 9.96 -8.50 -11.17
CA ASP A 231 10.76 -7.29 -11.36
C ASP A 231 11.57 -7.00 -10.09
N ASP A 232 10.98 -7.18 -8.91
CA ASP A 232 11.65 -7.08 -7.61
C ASP A 232 12.83 -8.04 -7.46
N LEU A 233 12.70 -9.28 -7.96
CA LEU A 233 13.77 -10.28 -7.95
C LEU A 233 14.98 -9.84 -8.79
N LYS A 234 14.77 -9.14 -9.92
CA LYS A 234 15.86 -8.68 -10.79
C LYS A 234 16.70 -7.58 -10.14
N ILE A 235 16.07 -6.76 -9.30
CA ILE A 235 16.71 -5.64 -8.61
C ILE A 235 17.14 -5.96 -7.18
N GLY A 236 16.92 -7.21 -6.73
CA GLY A 236 17.33 -7.67 -5.40
C GLY A 236 16.52 -7.07 -4.25
N MET A 237 15.28 -6.63 -4.51
CA MET A 237 14.38 -6.09 -3.48
C MET A 237 13.90 -7.19 -2.54
N LYS A 238 13.71 -6.85 -1.27
CA LYS A 238 13.11 -7.75 -0.27
C LYS A 238 11.65 -7.35 -0.05
N THR A 239 10.73 -8.23 -0.41
CA THR A 239 9.28 -8.04 -0.24
C THR A 239 8.65 -9.24 0.42
N SER A 240 7.44 -9.09 0.96
CA SER A 240 6.68 -10.20 1.52
C SER A 240 6.52 -11.36 0.55
N ALA A 241 6.21 -11.06 -0.72
CA ALA A 241 6.07 -12.06 -1.77
C ALA A 241 7.37 -12.84 -1.97
N ILE A 242 8.53 -12.19 -1.91
CA ILE A 242 9.82 -12.88 -2.04
C ILE A 242 10.15 -13.68 -0.77
N THR A 243 9.95 -13.08 0.41
CA THR A 243 10.25 -13.69 1.72
C THR A 243 9.39 -14.92 2.01
N LEU A 244 8.10 -14.87 1.68
CA LEU A 244 7.19 -16.02 1.83
C LEU A 244 7.38 -17.06 0.72
N GLY A 245 7.91 -16.65 -0.44
CA GLY A 245 8.17 -17.54 -1.58
C GLY A 245 6.92 -18.33 -1.98
N ARG A 246 7.00 -19.66 -1.91
CA ARG A 246 5.88 -20.56 -2.23
C ARG A 246 4.70 -20.48 -1.25
N PHE A 247 4.92 -19.92 -0.06
CA PHE A 247 3.92 -19.77 0.99
C PHE A 247 3.23 -18.40 0.98
N ASP A 248 3.48 -17.57 -0.03
CA ASP A 248 2.81 -16.27 -0.23
C ASP A 248 1.29 -16.32 -0.04
N VAL A 249 0.59 -17.20 -0.75
CA VAL A 249 -0.87 -17.37 -0.66
C VAL A 249 -1.29 -17.82 0.73
N ALA A 250 -0.55 -18.76 1.34
CA ALA A 250 -0.84 -19.22 2.70
C ALA A 250 -0.63 -18.10 3.73
N GLY A 251 0.41 -17.28 3.56
CA GLY A 251 0.70 -16.13 4.41
C GLY A 251 -0.37 -15.04 4.28
N VAL A 252 -0.86 -14.78 3.06
CA VAL A 252 -2.01 -13.88 2.83
C VAL A 252 -3.26 -14.39 3.56
N MET A 253 -3.61 -15.66 3.38
CA MET A 253 -4.79 -16.26 4.02
C MET A 253 -4.68 -16.31 5.54
N LEU A 254 -3.50 -16.62 6.08
CA LEU A 254 -3.24 -16.56 7.52
C LEU A 254 -3.38 -15.13 8.05
N SER A 255 -2.92 -14.13 7.29
CA SER A 255 -3.02 -12.73 7.69
C SER A 255 -4.48 -12.26 7.69
N TYR A 256 -5.30 -12.67 6.71
CA TYR A 256 -6.76 -12.45 6.77
C TYR A 256 -7.40 -13.13 7.98
N LEU A 257 -7.05 -14.39 8.26
CA LEU A 257 -7.58 -15.11 9.41
C LEU A 257 -7.26 -14.39 10.72
N ILE A 258 -6.02 -13.93 10.90
CA ILE A 258 -5.60 -13.20 12.09
C ILE A 258 -6.35 -11.87 12.21
N PHE A 259 -6.44 -11.09 11.13
CA PHE A 259 -7.19 -9.83 11.11
C PHE A 259 -8.65 -10.03 11.53
N ILE A 260 -9.37 -10.93 10.84
CA ILE A 260 -10.79 -11.18 11.07
C ILE A 260 -11.02 -11.71 12.49
N SER A 261 -10.18 -12.63 12.95
CA SER A 261 -10.29 -13.21 14.30
C SER A 261 -10.08 -12.15 15.39
N ILE A 262 -9.03 -11.33 15.26
CA ILE A 262 -8.77 -10.25 16.22
C ILE A 262 -9.93 -9.27 16.25
N TRP A 263 -10.42 -8.81 15.10
CA TRP A 263 -11.50 -7.83 15.05
C TRP A 263 -12.83 -8.40 15.56
N ALA A 264 -13.18 -9.63 15.17
CA ALA A 264 -14.37 -10.32 15.67
C ALA A 264 -14.33 -10.48 17.18
N VAL A 265 -13.20 -10.94 17.74
CA VAL A 265 -13.05 -11.16 19.18
C VAL A 265 -13.01 -9.85 19.96
N ALA A 266 -12.24 -8.86 19.49
CA ALA A 266 -12.10 -7.57 20.17
C ALA A 266 -13.41 -6.78 20.23
N LEU A 267 -14.29 -6.97 19.24
CA LEU A 267 -15.55 -6.25 19.13
C LEU A 267 -16.79 -7.09 19.48
N MET A 268 -16.66 -8.40 19.80
CA MET A 268 -17.82 -9.26 20.06
C MET A 268 -18.76 -8.71 21.14
N ASN A 269 -18.19 -8.10 22.18
CA ASN A 269 -18.93 -7.52 23.31
C ASN A 269 -19.31 -6.05 23.08
N ILE A 270 -18.80 -5.43 22.01
CA ILE A 270 -18.96 -4.01 21.72
C ILE A 270 -19.96 -3.80 20.58
N ALA A 271 -19.91 -4.59 19.53
CA ALA A 271 -20.81 -4.56 18.37
C ALA A 271 -21.67 -5.85 18.35
N GLN A 272 -22.53 -6.02 19.36
CA GLN A 272 -23.24 -7.28 19.64
C GLN A 272 -24.40 -7.59 18.67
N SER A 273 -24.64 -6.78 17.64
CA SER A 273 -25.76 -7.05 16.73
C SER A 273 -25.45 -8.22 15.80
N ALA A 274 -26.49 -8.96 15.40
CA ALA A 274 -26.37 -9.99 14.36
C ALA A 274 -25.78 -9.43 13.05
N ILE A 275 -26.02 -8.15 12.76
CA ILE A 275 -25.51 -7.46 11.56
C ILE A 275 -23.98 -7.45 11.54
N TYR A 276 -23.34 -7.20 12.70
CA TYR A 276 -21.88 -7.22 12.79
C TYR A 276 -21.31 -8.61 12.48
N PHE A 277 -21.89 -9.67 13.06
CA PHE A 277 -21.45 -11.04 12.81
C PHE A 277 -21.70 -11.49 11.36
N ILE A 278 -22.80 -11.05 10.74
CA ILE A 278 -23.05 -11.26 9.31
C ILE A 278 -21.97 -10.58 8.47
N ALA A 279 -21.62 -9.33 8.79
CA ALA A 279 -20.55 -8.60 8.09
C ALA A 279 -19.19 -9.30 8.23
N ILE A 280 -18.87 -9.84 9.40
CA ILE A 280 -17.67 -10.68 9.61
C ILE A 280 -17.73 -11.95 8.74
N GLY A 281 -18.88 -12.62 8.66
CA GLY A 281 -19.08 -13.76 7.76
C GLY A 281 -18.85 -13.40 6.29
N VAL A 282 -19.38 -12.26 5.83
CA VAL A 282 -19.14 -11.76 4.47
C VAL A 282 -17.66 -11.42 4.25
N ALA A 283 -16.97 -10.83 5.24
CA ALA A 283 -15.53 -10.57 5.17
C ALA A 283 -14.70 -11.86 5.03
N VAL A 284 -15.11 -12.95 5.70
CA VAL A 284 -14.49 -14.28 5.51
C VAL A 284 -14.68 -14.77 4.07
N LEU A 285 -15.89 -14.65 3.51
CA LEU A 285 -16.15 -15.05 2.12
C LEU A 285 -15.32 -14.23 1.12
N GLN A 286 -15.17 -12.91 1.36
CA GLN A 286 -14.31 -12.04 0.56
C GLN A 286 -12.83 -12.45 0.64
N ALA A 287 -12.33 -12.77 1.84
CA ALA A 287 -10.96 -13.26 2.03
C ALA A 287 -10.73 -14.59 1.31
N LEU A 288 -11.67 -15.55 1.40
CA LEU A 288 -11.60 -16.82 0.68
C LEU A 288 -11.60 -16.60 -0.84
N TRP A 289 -12.41 -15.66 -1.33
CA TRP A 289 -12.45 -15.30 -2.74
C TRP A 289 -11.12 -14.67 -3.21
N HIS A 290 -10.52 -13.77 -2.42
CA HIS A 290 -9.18 -13.25 -2.72
C HIS A 290 -8.14 -14.37 -2.76
N GLY A 291 -8.18 -15.31 -1.80
CA GLY A 291 -7.35 -16.51 -1.82
C GLY A 291 -7.51 -17.33 -3.11
N TRP A 292 -8.74 -17.48 -3.59
CA TRP A 292 -9.01 -18.14 -4.87
C TRP A 292 -8.46 -17.38 -6.08
N LEU A 293 -8.57 -16.05 -6.11
CA LEU A 293 -8.01 -15.21 -7.18
C LEU A 293 -6.48 -15.36 -7.26
N ILE A 294 -5.79 -15.25 -6.12
CA ILE A 294 -4.33 -15.24 -6.09
C ILE A 294 -3.69 -16.63 -6.18
N ARG A 295 -4.48 -17.72 -6.15
CA ARG A 295 -3.97 -19.11 -6.10
C ARG A 295 -2.99 -19.44 -7.24
N LYS A 296 -3.22 -18.85 -8.42
CA LYS A 296 -2.39 -19.03 -9.62
C LYS A 296 -1.25 -18.02 -9.73
N ARG A 297 -1.20 -17.01 -8.84
CA ARG A 297 -0.15 -15.97 -8.79
C ARG A 297 -0.02 -15.18 -10.10
N GLN A 298 -1.13 -15.02 -10.81
CA GLN A 298 -1.19 -14.22 -12.03
C GLN A 298 -1.25 -12.73 -11.68
N ARG A 299 -0.45 -11.90 -12.36
CA ARG A 299 -0.30 -10.47 -12.03
C ARG A 299 -1.64 -9.74 -11.98
N ASP A 300 -2.51 -9.97 -12.95
CA ASP A 300 -3.80 -9.28 -13.06
C ASP A 300 -4.77 -9.69 -11.95
N ASP A 301 -4.83 -10.98 -11.60
CA ASP A 301 -5.68 -11.48 -10.52
C ASP A 301 -5.19 -11.00 -9.15
N CYS A 302 -3.87 -10.98 -8.92
CA CYS A 302 -3.27 -10.42 -7.70
C CYS A 302 -3.56 -8.92 -7.57
N PHE A 303 -3.42 -8.17 -8.67
CA PHE A 303 -3.74 -6.74 -8.67
C PHE A 303 -5.23 -6.50 -8.45
N ARG A 304 -6.10 -7.34 -9.02
CA ARG A 304 -7.55 -7.32 -8.79
C ARG A 304 -7.88 -7.58 -7.32
N ALA A 305 -7.29 -8.60 -6.70
CA ALA A 305 -7.49 -8.91 -5.29
C ALA A 305 -7.08 -7.72 -4.39
N PHE A 306 -5.89 -7.15 -4.62
CA PHE A 306 -5.44 -5.94 -3.90
C PHE A 306 -6.44 -4.79 -4.03
N ARG A 307 -6.91 -4.51 -5.25
CA ARG A 307 -7.82 -3.37 -5.49
C ARG A 307 -9.19 -3.57 -4.82
N LEU A 308 -9.66 -4.81 -4.78
CA LEU A 308 -10.97 -5.17 -4.21
C LEU A 308 -10.93 -5.35 -2.70
N ASN A 309 -9.76 -5.36 -2.07
CA ASN A 309 -9.64 -5.36 -0.61
C ASN A 309 -10.40 -4.22 0.06
N HIS A 310 -10.54 -3.05 -0.57
CA HIS A 310 -11.32 -1.98 0.05
C HIS A 310 -12.76 -2.42 0.35
N TRP A 311 -13.35 -3.37 -0.38
CA TRP A 311 -14.68 -3.89 -0.09
C TRP A 311 -14.73 -4.73 1.17
N LEU A 312 -13.62 -5.43 1.50
CA LEU A 312 -13.47 -6.14 2.76
C LEU A 312 -13.46 -5.15 3.92
N GLY A 313 -12.61 -4.11 3.85
CA GLY A 313 -12.59 -3.04 4.84
C GLY A 313 -13.94 -2.33 4.98
N PHE A 314 -14.60 -2.02 3.85
CA PHE A 314 -15.93 -1.42 3.84
C PHE A 314 -16.98 -2.31 4.50
N THR A 315 -16.95 -3.62 4.23
CA THR A 315 -17.90 -4.58 4.81
C THR A 315 -17.79 -4.60 6.33
N VAL A 316 -16.56 -4.63 6.86
CA VAL A 316 -16.32 -4.58 8.31
C VAL A 316 -16.79 -3.24 8.89
N PHE A 317 -16.46 -2.12 8.25
CA PHE A 317 -16.93 -0.79 8.66
C PHE A 317 -18.46 -0.69 8.68
N ALA A 318 -19.12 -1.09 7.60
CA ALA A 318 -20.57 -1.06 7.47
C ALA A 318 -21.24 -1.92 8.54
N GLY A 319 -20.70 -3.12 8.82
CA GLY A 319 -21.17 -3.98 9.89
C GLY A 319 -21.11 -3.31 11.26
N ILE A 320 -20.01 -2.60 11.57
CA ILE A 320 -19.86 -1.83 12.79
C ILE A 320 -20.86 -0.67 12.84
N ALA A 321 -20.91 0.16 11.79
CA ALA A 321 -21.77 1.34 11.74
C ALA A 321 -23.26 0.98 11.86
N LEU A 322 -23.71 -0.05 11.12
CA LEU A 322 -25.08 -0.55 11.19
C LEU A 322 -25.38 -1.22 12.53
N SER A 323 -24.40 -1.89 13.14
CA SER A 323 -24.57 -2.46 14.49
C SER A 323 -24.85 -1.40 15.55
N TYR A 324 -24.32 -0.19 15.40
CA TYR A 324 -24.65 0.92 16.30
C TYR A 324 -25.98 1.60 15.93
N ALA A 325 -26.37 1.60 14.66
CA ALA A 325 -27.62 2.21 14.21
C ALA A 325 -28.87 1.42 14.63
N VAL A 326 -28.74 0.12 14.91
CA VAL A 326 -29.85 -0.78 15.28
C VAL A 326 -29.94 -1.01 16.80
N ARG A 327 -29.06 -0.37 17.58
CA ARG A 327 -29.11 -0.36 19.05
C ARG A 327 -29.93 0.81 19.55
#